data_AF-A0A9P1H5P3-F1
#
_entry.id   AF-A0A9P1H5P3-F1
#
_cell.length_a   1.000
_cell.length_b   1.000
_cell.length_c   1.000
_cell.angle_alpha   90.00
_cell.angle_beta   90.00
_cell.angle_gamma   90.00
#
_symmetry.space_group_name_H-M   'P 1'
#
loop_
_entity.id
_entity.type
_entity.pdbx_description
1 polymer ?
#
loop_
_entity_poly.entity_id
_entity_poly.type
_entity_poly.pdbx_seq_one_letter_code
_entity_poly.pdbx_strand_id
1 'polypeptide(L)'
;MEGNLSQRCNGALQATCGGYEWTVDDTYAAQMMCPYETVAYGYSVFCDLFTYEEWEGFGYAIDIEFAGSSGFQSPTGRAVGIGYQQEILARLKNETLGPTQFYRLARHPFGARLDMEIIRTPMPLSSDRSEYLEGGETKYIHFILNQRTLPLGVSFPECDASRLDGWCELDTFIHVQNRMSQLAQYDHACYSNLSDFKYGDISDGAPPLPSS
;
A
#
# COMPACT_ATOMS: atom_id res chain seq x y z
N MET A 1 -16.68 -22.78 -5.91
CA MET A 1 -15.42 -22.71 -6.69
C MET A 1 -15.62 -23.31 -8.08
N GLU A 2 -16.65 -22.90 -8.82
CA GLU A 2 -16.83 -23.20 -10.24
C GLU A 2 -17.63 -22.05 -10.85
N GLY A 3 -17.09 -21.43 -11.89
CA GLY A 3 -17.60 -20.16 -12.43
C GLY A 3 -16.48 -19.25 -12.91
N ASN A 4 -15.47 -19.80 -13.58
CA ASN A 4 -14.52 -18.97 -14.33
C ASN A 4 -15.22 -18.55 -15.65
N LEU A 5 -15.12 -17.29 -16.09
CA LEU A 5 -15.58 -16.92 -17.43
C LEU A 5 -14.93 -17.75 -18.53
N SER A 6 -13.70 -18.26 -18.29
CA SER A 6 -13.08 -19.23 -19.19
C SER A 6 -13.87 -20.54 -19.26
N GLN A 7 -14.45 -21.03 -18.15
CA GLN A 7 -15.36 -22.18 -18.15
C GLN A 7 -16.73 -21.84 -18.77
N ARG A 8 -17.15 -20.57 -18.71
CA ARG A 8 -18.41 -20.10 -19.31
C ARG A 8 -18.31 -19.95 -20.83
N CYS A 9 -17.24 -19.36 -21.37
CA CYS A 9 -16.97 -19.32 -22.83
C CYS A 9 -16.52 -20.69 -23.38
N ASN A 10 -15.82 -21.53 -22.59
CA ASN A 10 -15.55 -22.94 -22.96
C ASN A 10 -16.77 -23.87 -22.73
N GLY A 11 -17.90 -23.32 -22.28
CA GLY A 11 -19.15 -24.01 -21.98
C GLY A 11 -20.37 -23.30 -22.57
N ALA A 12 -21.36 -22.96 -21.75
CA ALA A 12 -22.70 -22.51 -22.18
C ALA A 12 -22.74 -21.21 -23.04
N LEU A 13 -21.67 -20.40 -23.05
CA LEU A 13 -21.57 -19.14 -23.82
C LEU A 13 -20.69 -19.25 -25.08
N GLN A 14 -20.30 -20.46 -25.49
CA GLN A 14 -19.47 -20.70 -26.68
C GLN A 14 -20.05 -20.08 -27.97
N ALA A 15 -21.39 -19.99 -28.07
CA ALA A 15 -22.09 -19.35 -29.19
C ALA A 15 -21.94 -17.81 -29.20
N THR A 16 -21.72 -17.18 -28.04
CA THR A 16 -21.49 -15.73 -27.91
C THR A 16 -20.04 -15.36 -28.20
N CYS A 17 -19.10 -16.25 -27.89
CA CYS A 17 -17.65 -16.04 -28.05
C CYS A 17 -17.15 -16.42 -29.47
N GLY A 18 -18.04 -16.70 -30.43
CA GLY A 18 -17.72 -16.76 -31.87
C GLY A 18 -16.77 -17.88 -32.31
N GLY A 19 -16.63 -18.96 -31.53
CA GLY A 19 -15.67 -20.04 -31.82
C GLY A 19 -14.21 -19.69 -31.52
N TYR A 20 -13.95 -18.57 -30.84
CA TYR A 20 -12.65 -18.21 -30.30
C TYR A 20 -12.31 -19.08 -29.07
N GLU A 21 -11.06 -19.53 -28.97
CA GLU A 21 -10.57 -20.26 -27.80
C GLU A 21 -10.25 -19.25 -26.69
N TRP A 22 -11.09 -19.22 -25.66
CA TRP A 22 -11.00 -18.24 -24.57
C TRP A 22 -10.11 -18.74 -23.44
N THR A 23 -9.04 -17.99 -23.14
CA THR A 23 -8.06 -18.30 -22.10
C THR A 23 -8.35 -17.56 -20.78
N VAL A 24 -7.59 -17.88 -19.72
CA VAL A 24 -7.67 -17.14 -18.45
C VAL A 24 -7.13 -15.71 -18.62
N ASP A 25 -6.12 -15.52 -19.47
CA ASP A 25 -5.57 -14.19 -19.76
C ASP A 25 -6.60 -13.29 -20.46
N ASP A 26 -7.42 -13.87 -21.35
CA ASP A 26 -8.54 -13.15 -21.98
C ASP A 26 -9.59 -12.72 -20.95
N THR A 27 -9.90 -13.57 -19.97
CA THR A 27 -10.78 -13.22 -18.84
C THR A 27 -10.23 -12.01 -18.08
N TYR A 28 -8.95 -12.06 -17.71
CA TYR A 28 -8.30 -10.97 -16.98
C TYR A 28 -8.26 -9.68 -17.80
N ALA A 29 -7.95 -9.77 -19.09
CA ALA A 29 -7.97 -8.62 -20.01
C ALA A 29 -9.37 -8.01 -20.13
N ALA A 30 -10.41 -8.83 -20.26
CA ALA A 30 -11.80 -8.38 -20.31
C ALA A 30 -12.24 -7.69 -18.99
N GLN A 31 -11.79 -8.20 -17.84
CA GLN A 31 -12.03 -7.55 -16.54
C GLN A 31 -11.27 -6.21 -16.44
N MET A 32 -10.05 -6.12 -16.95
CA MET A 32 -9.29 -4.85 -17.00
C MET A 32 -9.92 -3.83 -17.96
N MET A 33 -10.60 -4.25 -19.03
CA MET A 33 -11.25 -3.33 -19.98
C MET A 33 -12.38 -2.51 -19.34
N CYS A 34 -13.15 -3.10 -18.43
CA CYS A 34 -14.24 -2.41 -17.73
C CYS A 34 -13.80 -1.07 -17.09
N PRO A 35 -12.81 -1.03 -16.17
CA PRO A 35 -12.40 0.23 -15.57
C PRO A 35 -11.78 1.20 -16.58
N TYR A 36 -10.97 0.73 -17.54
CA TYR A 36 -10.34 1.60 -18.54
C TYR A 36 -11.35 2.24 -19.50
N GLU A 37 -12.30 1.47 -20.01
CA GLU A 37 -13.35 1.96 -20.92
C GLU A 37 -14.32 2.87 -20.15
N THR A 38 -14.64 2.54 -18.90
CA THR A 38 -15.49 3.40 -18.06
C THR A 38 -14.86 4.76 -17.79
N VAL A 39 -13.56 4.85 -17.48
CA VAL A 39 -12.92 6.17 -17.29
C VAL A 39 -12.73 6.95 -18.60
N ALA A 40 -12.58 6.26 -19.74
CA ALA A 40 -12.37 6.88 -21.04
C ALA A 40 -13.68 7.34 -21.72
N TYR A 41 -14.73 6.52 -21.63
CA TYR A 41 -15.99 6.69 -22.37
C TYR A 41 -17.22 6.85 -21.46
N GLY A 42 -17.08 6.66 -20.15
CA GLY A 42 -18.18 6.80 -19.18
C GLY A 42 -19.04 5.56 -18.98
N TYR A 43 -18.81 4.49 -19.76
CA TYR A 43 -19.53 3.22 -19.66
C TYR A 43 -18.67 2.10 -20.27
N SER A 44 -18.90 0.86 -19.85
CA SER A 44 -18.31 -0.32 -20.47
C SER A 44 -19.26 -1.51 -20.37
N VAL A 45 -19.49 -2.17 -21.51
CA VAL A 45 -20.27 -3.42 -21.56
C VAL A 45 -19.56 -4.56 -20.83
N PHE A 46 -18.23 -4.48 -20.69
CA PHE A 46 -17.45 -5.50 -20.00
C PHE A 46 -17.75 -5.54 -18.51
N CYS A 47 -18.23 -4.43 -17.92
CA CYS A 47 -18.58 -4.41 -16.50
C CYS A 47 -19.76 -5.34 -16.15
N ASP A 48 -20.71 -5.48 -17.08
CA ASP A 48 -21.93 -6.29 -16.90
C ASP A 48 -21.73 -7.79 -17.19
N LEU A 49 -20.56 -8.18 -17.73
CA LEU A 49 -20.27 -9.57 -18.10
C LEU A 49 -19.97 -10.45 -16.87
N PHE A 50 -19.50 -9.84 -15.79
CA PHE A 50 -18.97 -10.52 -14.61
C PHE A 50 -19.90 -10.40 -13.41
N THR A 51 -19.95 -11.43 -12.58
CA THR A 51 -20.66 -11.40 -11.30
C THR A 51 -19.85 -10.64 -10.25
N TYR A 52 -20.49 -10.27 -9.14
CA TYR A 52 -19.81 -9.65 -8.00
C TYR A 52 -18.66 -10.53 -7.45
N GLU A 53 -18.86 -11.83 -7.39
CA GLU A 53 -17.86 -12.79 -6.91
C GLU A 53 -16.64 -12.87 -7.85
N GLU A 54 -16.87 -12.81 -9.17
CA GLU A 54 -15.80 -12.74 -10.18
C GLU A 54 -15.02 -11.42 -10.08
N TRP A 55 -15.70 -10.30 -9.76
CA TRP A 55 -15.07 -9.00 -9.49
C TRP A 55 -14.26 -8.99 -8.19
N GLU A 56 -14.74 -9.65 -7.13
CA GLU A 56 -14.01 -9.79 -5.87
C GLU A 56 -12.71 -10.60 -6.10
N GLY A 57 -12.80 -11.69 -6.87
CA GLY A 57 -11.64 -12.48 -7.25
C GLY A 57 -10.62 -11.69 -8.09
N PHE A 58 -11.09 -10.86 -9.02
CA PHE A 58 -10.23 -9.97 -9.80
C PHE A 58 -9.53 -8.91 -8.95
N GLY A 59 -10.26 -8.26 -8.03
CA GLY A 59 -9.68 -7.32 -7.08
C GLY A 59 -8.61 -7.97 -6.22
N TYR A 60 -8.87 -9.18 -5.73
CA TYR A 60 -7.92 -9.94 -4.93
C TYR A 60 -6.67 -10.38 -5.73
N ALA A 61 -6.83 -10.73 -7.01
CA ALA A 61 -5.70 -11.05 -7.88
C ALA A 61 -4.76 -9.86 -8.06
N ILE A 62 -5.32 -8.65 -8.24
CA ILE A 62 -4.56 -7.39 -8.28
C ILE A 62 -3.87 -7.12 -6.94
N ASP A 63 -4.57 -7.33 -5.81
CA ASP A 63 -3.98 -7.13 -4.48
C ASP A 63 -2.76 -8.04 -4.24
N ILE A 64 -2.82 -9.31 -4.65
CA ILE A 64 -1.69 -10.24 -4.57
C ILE A 64 -0.52 -9.77 -5.43
N GLU A 65 -0.79 -9.33 -6.67
CA GLU A 65 0.24 -8.82 -7.58
C GLU A 65 0.98 -7.62 -6.95
N PHE A 66 0.25 -6.64 -6.42
CA PHE A 66 0.86 -5.49 -5.75
C PHE A 66 1.57 -5.89 -4.45
N ALA A 67 1.01 -6.80 -3.66
CA ALA A 67 1.63 -7.28 -2.43
C ALA A 67 3.00 -7.93 -2.70
N GLY A 68 3.09 -8.77 -3.73
CA GLY A 68 4.30 -9.50 -4.12
C GLY A 68 5.31 -8.67 -4.92
N SER A 69 4.86 -7.69 -5.71
CA SER A 69 5.77 -6.86 -6.52
C SER A 69 6.35 -5.69 -5.74
N SER A 70 5.52 -4.95 -5.00
CA SER A 70 5.87 -3.65 -4.39
C SER A 70 5.43 -3.51 -2.93
N GLY A 71 4.77 -4.53 -2.38
CA GLY A 71 4.21 -4.53 -1.03
C GLY A 71 5.08 -5.29 -0.03
N PHE A 72 4.43 -5.77 1.04
CA PHE A 72 5.10 -6.44 2.16
C PHE A 72 5.57 -7.86 1.83
N GLN A 73 5.11 -8.45 0.72
CA GLN A 73 5.56 -9.77 0.27
C GLN A 73 6.69 -9.64 -0.79
N SER A 74 7.03 -8.41 -1.19
CA SER A 74 8.16 -8.14 -2.08
C SER A 74 9.47 -8.08 -1.29
N PRO A 75 10.53 -8.78 -1.70
CA PRO A 75 11.82 -8.72 -1.02
C PRO A 75 12.46 -7.33 -1.13
N THR A 76 12.06 -6.52 -2.11
CA THR A 76 12.59 -5.17 -2.32
C THR A 76 11.63 -4.07 -1.89
N GLY A 77 10.41 -4.41 -1.44
CA GLY A 77 9.34 -3.44 -1.20
C GLY A 77 9.74 -2.33 -0.22
N ARG A 78 10.36 -2.69 0.90
CA ARG A 78 10.84 -1.74 1.91
C ARG A 78 12.05 -0.95 1.44
N ALA A 79 12.99 -1.61 0.74
CA ALA A 79 14.19 -0.97 0.19
C ALA A 79 13.85 0.12 -0.83
N VAL A 80 12.90 -0.12 -1.73
CA VAL A 80 12.47 0.88 -2.72
C VAL A 80 11.80 2.10 -2.05
N GLY A 81 11.06 1.89 -0.96
CA GLY A 81 10.38 2.96 -0.23
C GLY A 81 11.27 3.80 0.68
N ILE A 82 12.48 3.34 1.03
CA ILE A 82 13.30 3.99 2.07
C ILE A 82 13.76 5.40 1.68
N GLY A 83 13.99 5.65 0.39
CA GLY A 83 14.38 6.97 -0.09
C GLY A 83 13.33 8.04 0.20
N TYR A 84 12.05 7.75 -0.10
CA TYR A 84 10.94 8.66 0.23
C TYR A 84 10.83 8.88 1.74
N GLN A 85 10.97 7.81 2.52
CA GLN A 85 10.93 7.89 3.98
C GLN A 85 12.03 8.80 4.55
N GLN A 86 13.25 8.68 4.04
CA GLN A 86 14.37 9.53 4.44
C GLN A 86 14.10 10.99 4.09
N GLU A 87 13.57 11.28 2.90
CA GLU A 87 13.20 12.64 2.49
C GLU A 87 12.15 13.26 3.39
N ILE A 88 11.09 12.52 3.73
CA ILE A 88 10.09 12.99 4.67
C ILE A 88 10.71 13.26 6.04
N LEU A 89 11.56 12.36 6.54
CA LEU A 89 12.21 12.53 7.83
C LEU A 89 13.06 13.81 7.88
N ALA A 90 13.79 14.12 6.82
CA ALA A 90 14.56 15.35 6.71
C ALA A 90 13.66 16.60 6.67
N ARG A 91 12.56 16.57 5.91
CA ARG A 91 11.58 17.66 5.87
C ARG A 91 10.93 17.90 7.24
N LEU A 92 10.62 16.83 7.99
CA LEU A 92 10.06 16.93 9.34
C LEU A 92 11.06 17.54 10.34
N LYS A 93 12.35 17.24 10.21
CA LYS A 93 13.43 17.83 11.01
C LYS A 93 13.85 19.24 10.54
N ASN A 94 13.29 19.71 9.42
CA ASN A 94 13.72 20.94 8.74
C ASN A 94 15.22 20.91 8.36
N GLU A 95 15.69 19.75 7.93
CA GLU A 95 17.06 19.49 7.48
C GLU A 95 17.07 19.21 5.97
N THR A 96 18.22 19.39 5.32
CA THR A 96 18.40 19.02 3.91
C THR A 96 19.08 17.66 3.82
N LEU A 97 18.54 16.78 2.99
CA LEU A 97 19.34 15.68 2.45
C LEU A 97 20.20 16.23 1.32
N GLY A 98 21.30 15.54 1.02
CA GLY A 98 21.98 15.72 -0.27
C GLY A 98 21.02 15.55 -1.47
N PRO A 99 21.48 15.76 -2.72
CA PRO A 99 20.62 16.05 -3.87
C PRO A 99 19.34 15.21 -3.90
N THR A 100 18.22 15.93 -3.75
CA THR A 100 16.84 15.40 -3.70
C THR A 100 16.54 14.49 -4.88
N GLN A 101 15.95 13.33 -4.61
CA GLN A 101 15.51 12.37 -5.62
C GLN A 101 14.00 12.22 -5.49
N PHE A 102 13.25 12.61 -6.52
CA PHE A 102 11.80 12.43 -6.52
C PHE A 102 11.44 10.94 -6.56
N TYR A 103 10.71 10.46 -5.55
CA TYR A 103 10.18 9.10 -5.51
C TYR A 103 8.69 9.10 -5.86
N ARG A 104 8.33 8.35 -6.91
CA ARG A 104 6.92 8.02 -7.23
C ARG A 104 6.59 6.72 -6.51
N LEU A 105 5.62 6.75 -5.60
CA LEU A 105 5.12 5.55 -4.95
C LEU A 105 3.97 4.97 -5.78
N ALA A 106 4.07 3.69 -6.13
CA ALA A 106 2.98 2.92 -6.71
C ALA A 106 2.27 2.16 -5.60
N ARG A 107 1.30 2.83 -4.99
CA ARG A 107 0.15 2.18 -4.39
C ARG A 107 -1.06 2.94 -4.91
N HIS A 108 -2.22 2.31 -4.83
CA HIS A 108 -3.55 2.91 -4.84
C HIS A 108 -4.28 3.03 -6.20
N PRO A 109 -5.64 3.14 -6.17
CA PRO A 109 -6.47 3.50 -7.32
C PRO A 109 -5.97 4.76 -8.04
N PHE A 110 -6.42 4.94 -9.29
CA PHE A 110 -6.15 6.14 -10.06
C PHE A 110 -6.47 7.42 -9.25
N GLY A 111 -5.49 8.32 -9.12
CA GLY A 111 -5.65 9.61 -8.44
C GLY A 111 -5.48 9.58 -6.91
N ALA A 112 -4.94 8.51 -6.36
CA ALA A 112 -4.75 8.41 -4.93
C ALA A 112 -3.70 9.34 -4.32
N ARG A 113 -3.86 9.55 -3.03
CA ARG A 113 -3.04 10.47 -2.24
C ARG A 113 -2.82 9.97 -0.82
N LEU A 114 -1.60 10.22 -0.35
CA LEU A 114 -1.21 10.10 1.05
C LEU A 114 -0.86 11.51 1.54
N ASP A 115 -1.68 12.02 2.43
CA ASP A 115 -1.49 13.32 3.06
C ASP A 115 -0.89 13.11 4.45
N MET A 116 0.17 13.87 4.75
CA MET A 116 0.85 13.87 6.06
C MET A 116 0.71 15.26 6.67
N GLU A 117 -0.02 15.34 7.77
CA GLU A 117 -0.35 16.62 8.42
C GLU A 117 0.43 16.77 9.72
N ILE A 118 0.93 17.97 9.97
CA ILE A 118 1.55 18.33 11.25
C ILE A 118 0.58 19.20 12.02
N ILE A 119 0.13 18.66 13.15
CA ILE A 119 -0.86 19.27 14.02
C ILE A 119 -0.11 19.85 15.21
N ARG A 120 -0.25 21.16 15.41
CA ARG A 120 0.28 21.87 16.57
C ARG A 120 -0.84 22.08 17.57
N THR A 121 -0.64 21.64 18.80
CA THR A 121 -1.58 21.87 19.90
C THR A 121 -0.91 22.67 21.01
N PRO A 122 -1.64 23.59 21.67
CA PRO A 122 -1.08 24.40 22.75
C PRO A 122 -0.68 23.58 23.98
N MET A 123 -1.33 22.44 24.18
CA MET A 123 -1.09 21.46 25.25
C MET A 123 -1.26 20.04 24.67
N PRO A 124 -0.75 18.98 25.33
CA PRO A 124 -0.96 17.61 24.89
C PRO A 124 -2.45 17.27 24.88
N LEU A 125 -2.93 16.53 23.87
CA LEU A 125 -4.33 16.15 23.74
C LEU A 125 -4.53 14.68 24.15
N SER A 126 -5.56 14.43 24.96
CA SER A 126 -5.95 13.08 25.39
C SER A 126 -6.21 12.15 24.20
N SER A 127 -6.05 10.83 24.41
CA SER A 127 -6.17 9.81 23.36
C SER A 127 -7.58 9.69 22.76
N ASP A 128 -8.59 10.11 23.52
CA ASP A 128 -10.01 10.20 23.14
C ASP A 128 -10.40 11.59 22.58
N ARG A 129 -9.45 12.53 22.51
CA ARG A 129 -9.64 13.94 22.12
C ARG A 129 -10.65 14.72 22.98
N SER A 130 -10.95 14.26 24.18
CA SER A 130 -11.92 14.93 25.06
C SER A 130 -11.33 16.15 25.76
N GLU A 131 -10.05 16.12 26.12
CA GLU A 131 -9.43 17.16 26.94
C GLU A 131 -7.94 17.41 26.61
N TYR A 132 -7.47 18.60 27.00
CA TYR A 132 -6.05 18.90 27.03
C TYR A 132 -5.46 18.48 28.36
N LEU A 133 -4.37 17.74 28.30
CA LEU A 133 -3.61 17.32 29.47
C LEU A 133 -2.64 18.42 29.89
N GLU A 134 -2.17 18.37 31.15
CA GLU A 134 -1.13 19.28 31.60
C GLU A 134 0.18 19.02 30.84
N GLY A 135 0.73 20.06 30.21
CA GLY A 135 1.98 19.96 29.46
C GLY A 135 2.26 21.20 28.63
N GLY A 136 3.33 21.13 27.83
CA GLY A 136 3.72 22.18 26.89
C GLY A 136 3.08 22.03 25.51
N GLU A 137 3.44 22.94 24.61
CA GLU A 137 3.07 22.83 23.19
C GLU A 137 3.54 21.48 22.64
N THR A 138 2.63 20.74 22.02
CA THR A 138 2.90 19.39 21.49
C THR A 138 2.61 19.36 20.00
N LYS A 139 3.43 18.61 19.27
CA LYS A 139 3.28 18.40 17.83
C LYS A 139 2.92 16.96 17.56
N TYR A 140 1.93 16.76 16.71
CA TYR A 140 1.49 15.46 16.27
C TYR A 140 1.63 15.34 14.76
N ILE A 141 1.81 14.13 14.29
CA ILE A 141 1.74 13.76 12.88
C ILE A 141 0.51 12.89 12.65
N HIS A 142 -0.21 13.18 11.57
CA HIS A 142 -1.44 12.48 11.21
C HIS A 142 -1.38 12.10 9.73
N PHE A 143 -1.63 10.82 9.46
CA PHE A 143 -1.60 10.28 8.10
C PHE A 143 -3.03 10.04 7.61
N ILE A 144 -3.30 10.52 6.40
CA ILE A 144 -4.58 10.33 5.72
C ILE A 144 -4.30 9.68 4.37
N LEU A 145 -4.85 8.49 4.15
CA LEU A 145 -4.74 7.78 2.90
C LEU A 145 -6.10 7.70 2.23
N ASN A 146 -6.23 8.30 1.06
CA ASN A 146 -7.51 8.35 0.32
C ASN A 146 -8.68 8.72 1.24
N GLN A 147 -8.57 9.87 1.93
CA GLN A 147 -9.57 10.39 2.87
C GLN A 147 -9.81 9.53 4.13
N ARG A 148 -8.99 8.51 4.39
CA ARG A 148 -9.08 7.67 5.60
C ARG A 148 -7.89 7.90 6.52
N THR A 149 -8.15 8.20 7.79
CA THR A 149 -7.11 8.23 8.84
C THR A 149 -6.42 6.88 8.97
N LEU A 150 -5.09 6.89 8.91
CA LEU A 150 -4.26 5.73 9.22
C LEU A 150 -3.91 5.73 10.72
N PRO A 151 -4.29 4.70 11.49
CA PRO A 151 -3.99 4.64 12.92
C PRO A 151 -2.51 4.28 13.14
N LEU A 152 -1.67 5.30 13.36
CA LEU A 152 -0.23 5.10 13.51
C LEU A 152 0.13 4.21 14.72
N GLY A 153 -0.62 4.29 15.82
CA GLY A 153 -0.44 3.45 17.01
C GLY A 153 -0.56 1.94 16.77
N VAL A 154 -1.28 1.51 15.72
CA VAL A 154 -1.39 0.09 15.35
C VAL A 154 -0.11 -0.40 14.65
N SER A 155 0.54 0.47 13.87
CA SER A 155 1.79 0.16 13.18
C SER A 155 3.02 0.37 14.07
N PHE A 156 2.95 1.36 14.97
CA PHE A 156 4.04 1.77 15.84
C PHE A 156 3.51 1.80 17.28
N PRO A 157 3.80 0.77 18.11
CA PRO A 157 3.31 0.70 19.48
C PRO A 157 3.69 1.93 20.33
N GLU A 158 4.82 2.57 20.03
CA GLU A 158 5.27 3.80 20.69
C GLU A 158 4.32 4.98 20.48
N CYS A 159 3.52 4.97 19.42
CA CYS A 159 2.55 6.02 19.09
C CYS A 159 1.18 5.85 19.79
N ASP A 160 1.08 4.92 20.75
CA ASP A 160 -0.15 4.58 21.49
C ASP A 160 -1.31 4.09 20.61
N ALA A 161 -1.51 2.78 20.58
CA ALA A 161 -2.59 2.13 19.83
C ALA A 161 -4.01 2.49 20.34
N SER A 162 -4.14 3.05 21.54
CA SER A 162 -5.44 3.41 22.12
C SER A 162 -5.99 4.74 21.58
N ARG A 163 -5.15 5.53 20.90
CA ARG A 163 -5.57 6.81 20.31
C ARG A 163 -6.60 6.63 19.21
N LEU A 164 -7.78 7.20 19.42
CA LEU A 164 -8.89 7.12 18.46
C LEU A 164 -8.66 8.01 17.22
N ASP A 165 -7.79 9.02 17.36
CA ASP A 165 -7.44 9.96 16.30
C ASP A 165 -6.39 9.44 15.33
N GLY A 166 -5.71 8.33 15.67
CA GLY A 166 -4.64 7.75 14.88
C GLY A 166 -3.38 8.62 14.81
N TRP A 167 -3.27 9.64 15.66
CA TRP A 167 -2.13 10.55 15.70
C TRP A 167 -0.93 9.90 16.38
N CYS A 168 0.25 10.39 16.06
CA CYS A 168 1.46 10.08 16.81
C CYS A 168 2.17 11.37 17.19
N GLU A 169 2.76 11.43 18.39
CA GLU A 169 3.65 12.53 18.74
C GLU A 169 4.81 12.60 17.74
N LEU A 170 5.12 13.81 17.26
CA LEU A 170 6.06 14.01 16.17
C LEU A 170 7.47 13.50 16.50
N ASP A 171 7.95 13.77 17.71
CA ASP A 171 9.28 13.34 18.14
C ASP A 171 9.37 11.83 18.29
N THR A 172 8.32 11.19 18.81
CA THR A 172 8.20 9.74 18.89
C THR A 172 8.19 9.11 17.50
N PHE A 173 7.41 9.67 16.56
CA PHE A 173 7.40 9.24 15.17
C PHE A 173 8.79 9.36 14.54
N ILE A 174 9.45 10.52 14.67
CA ILE A 174 10.81 10.73 14.16
C ILE A 174 11.78 9.69 14.74
N HIS A 175 11.67 9.40 16.04
CA HIS A 175 12.53 8.42 16.72
C HIS A 175 12.37 7.01 16.13
N VAL A 176 11.12 6.55 15.94
CA VAL A 176 10.80 5.27 15.31
C VAL A 176 11.33 5.23 13.87
N GLN A 177 11.10 6.31 13.12
CA GLN A 177 11.49 6.42 11.71
C GLN A 177 13.00 6.43 11.47
N ASN A 178 13.82 6.92 12.41
CA ASN A 178 15.29 6.85 12.29
C ASN A 178 15.80 5.39 12.20
N ARG A 179 15.11 4.43 12.83
CA ARG A 179 15.50 3.01 12.85
C ARG A 179 15.10 2.26 11.58
N MET A 180 14.17 2.81 10.78
CA MET A 180 13.62 2.14 9.60
C MET A 180 14.63 1.93 8.47
N SER A 181 15.67 2.77 8.39
CA SER A 181 16.76 2.63 7.42
C SER A 181 17.51 1.31 7.56
N GLN A 182 17.75 0.87 8.80
CA GLN A 182 18.43 -0.38 9.11
C GLN A 182 17.55 -1.59 8.76
N LEU A 183 16.25 -1.49 9.04
CA LEU A 183 15.26 -2.53 8.71
C LEU A 183 15.02 -2.66 7.20
N ALA A 184 15.27 -1.61 6.42
CA ALA A 184 15.11 -1.64 4.97
C ALA A 184 16.12 -2.52 4.25
N GLN A 185 17.29 -2.77 4.87
CA GLN A 185 18.35 -3.63 4.33
C GLN A 185 18.65 -3.34 2.84
N TYR A 186 18.74 -2.05 2.48
CA TYR A 186 18.78 -1.60 1.08
C TYR A 186 19.84 -2.32 0.25
N ASP A 187 21.08 -2.37 0.73
CA ASP A 187 22.18 -2.98 -0.01
C ASP A 187 21.98 -4.48 -0.20
N HIS A 188 21.45 -5.17 0.81
CA HIS A 188 21.15 -6.59 0.74
C HIS A 188 20.01 -6.85 -0.26
N ALA A 189 18.91 -6.11 -0.15
CA ALA A 189 17.74 -6.28 -1.00
C ALA A 189 18.02 -5.96 -2.47
N CYS A 190 18.82 -4.93 -2.77
CA CYS A 190 19.03 -4.46 -4.14
C CYS A 190 20.25 -5.07 -4.85
N TYR A 191 21.29 -5.48 -4.12
CA TYR A 191 22.56 -5.95 -4.72
C TYR A 191 22.88 -7.42 -4.44
N SER A 192 22.11 -8.12 -3.61
CA SER A 192 22.33 -9.55 -3.37
C SER A 192 21.60 -10.40 -4.41
N ASN A 193 22.12 -11.61 -4.64
CA ASN A 193 21.43 -12.57 -5.48
C ASN A 193 20.29 -13.22 -4.68
N LEU A 194 19.09 -12.66 -4.84
CA LEU A 194 17.87 -13.15 -4.21
C LEU A 194 17.35 -14.37 -4.99
N SER A 195 17.46 -15.56 -4.43
CA SER A 195 16.98 -16.80 -5.07
C SER A 195 15.65 -17.27 -4.48
N ASP A 196 14.69 -17.58 -5.36
CA ASP A 196 13.42 -18.31 -5.18
C ASP A 196 12.86 -18.37 -3.75
N PHE A 197 12.35 -17.24 -3.26
CA PHE A 197 11.55 -17.21 -2.04
C PHE A 197 10.20 -17.89 -2.27
N LYS A 198 9.76 -18.72 -1.31
CA LYS A 198 8.42 -19.29 -1.34
C LYS A 198 7.42 -18.26 -0.85
N TYR A 199 6.17 -18.44 -1.27
CA TYR A 199 5.06 -17.67 -0.72
C TYR A 199 5.02 -17.80 0.81
N GLY A 200 4.99 -16.67 1.50
CA GLY A 200 4.99 -16.59 2.96
C GLY A 200 6.37 -16.40 3.61
N ASP A 201 7.47 -16.56 2.87
CA ASP A 201 8.82 -16.34 3.42
C ASP A 201 9.10 -14.86 3.70
N ILE A 202 8.45 -13.96 2.95
CA ILE A 202 8.58 -12.50 3.06
C ILE A 202 7.26 -11.93 3.57
N SER A 203 7.32 -11.16 4.66
CA SER A 203 6.12 -10.62 5.33
C SER A 203 6.22 -9.14 5.69
N ASP A 204 7.40 -8.53 5.63
CA ASP A 204 7.65 -7.15 6.08
C ASP A 204 8.28 -6.26 5.00
N GLY A 205 8.37 -6.76 3.76
CA GLY A 205 8.93 -6.08 2.60
C GLY A 205 10.46 -6.10 2.52
N ALA A 206 11.16 -6.90 3.34
CA ALA A 206 12.60 -7.09 3.29
C ALA A 206 12.94 -8.58 3.02
N PRO A 207 14.09 -8.88 2.38
CA PRO A 207 14.47 -10.27 2.19
C PRO A 207 14.87 -10.88 3.55
N PRO A 208 14.60 -12.18 3.78
CA PRO A 208 15.09 -12.85 4.97
C PRO A 208 16.62 -12.80 5.00
N LEU A 209 17.19 -12.50 6.16
CA LEU A 209 18.64 -12.52 6.35
C LEU A 209 19.17 -13.94 6.06
N PRO A 210 20.35 -14.08 5.46
CA PRO A 210 20.95 -15.37 5.21
C PRO A 210 21.04 -16.17 6.51
N SER A 211 20.54 -17.41 6.50
CA SER A 211 20.66 -18.31 7.64
C SER A 211 22.14 -18.48 7.98
N SER A 212 22.56 -18.03 9.16
CA SER A 212 23.88 -18.27 9.74
C SER A 212 24.12 -19.75 10.00
#